data_AF-A0A6G3D6D0-F1
#
_entry.id   AF-A0A6G3D6D0-F1
#
_cell.length_a   1.000
_cell.length_b   1.000
_cell.length_c   1.000
_cell.angle_alpha   90.00
_cell.angle_beta   90.00
_cell.angle_gamma   90.00
#
_symmetry.space_group_name_H-M   'P 1'
#
loop_
_entity.id
_entity.type
_entity.pdbx_description
1 polymer ?
#
loop_
_entity_poly.entity_id
_entity_poly.type
_entity_poly.pdbx_seq_one_letter_code
_entity_poly.pdbx_strand_id
1 'polypeptide(L)'
;APMGAGLLDADDQDLVRATLRDWDGSHPPLTPDPFPDRRERPGARLALLAALAPYRITDADVAAWRRPEHTDHCLVHLVAYGAFAAVDRIETALTAPAASPTTRETS
;
A
#
# COMPACT_ATOMS: atom_id res chain seq x y z
N ALA A 1 7.38 20.13 5.89
CA ALA A 1 7.61 18.69 6.12
C ALA A 1 7.23 17.93 4.85
N PRO A 2 7.93 16.85 4.48
CA PRO A 2 7.51 16.00 3.37
C PRO A 2 6.13 15.39 3.66
N MET A 3 5.25 15.34 2.65
CA MET A 3 3.92 14.75 2.76
C MET A 3 3.97 13.28 2.31
N GLY A 4 3.41 12.37 3.10
CA GLY A 4 3.06 11.00 2.71
C GLY A 4 4.15 10.25 1.94
N ALA A 5 3.95 10.07 0.63
CA ALA A 5 4.91 9.44 -0.28
C ALA A 5 6.32 10.04 -0.25
N GLY A 6 6.46 11.33 0.07
CA GLY A 6 7.76 12.00 0.23
C GLY A 6 8.57 11.53 1.44
N LEU A 7 8.01 10.65 2.28
CA LEU A 7 8.70 9.94 3.36
C LEU A 7 9.32 8.60 2.91
N LEU A 8 9.12 8.24 1.64
CA LEU A 8 9.63 7.04 1.01
C LEU A 8 10.68 7.42 -0.04
N ASP A 9 11.73 6.60 -0.17
CA ASP A 9 12.61 6.68 -1.33
C ASP A 9 11.89 6.24 -2.62
N ALA A 10 12.53 6.45 -3.77
CA ALA A 10 11.92 6.17 -5.07
C ALA A 10 11.55 4.68 -5.23
N ASP A 11 12.42 3.78 -4.77
CA ASP A 11 12.18 2.34 -4.89
C ASP A 11 10.99 1.91 -4.02
N ASP A 12 10.84 2.47 -2.81
CA ASP A 12 9.71 2.27 -1.91
C ASP A 12 8.41 2.80 -2.50
N GLN A 13 8.45 3.97 -3.14
CA GLN A 13 7.27 4.51 -3.82
C GLN A 13 6.83 3.62 -4.98
N ASP A 14 7.77 3.15 -5.79
CA ASP A 14 7.46 2.30 -6.95
C ASP A 14 6.93 0.93 -6.51
N LEU A 15 7.50 0.34 -5.47
CA LEU A 15 6.98 -0.89 -4.88
C LEU A 15 5.54 -0.72 -4.41
N VAL A 16 5.23 0.33 -3.65
CA VAL A 16 3.88 0.58 -3.12
C VAL A 16 2.88 0.72 -4.26
N ARG A 17 3.22 1.53 -5.28
CA ARG A 17 2.35 1.76 -6.45
C ARG A 17 2.14 0.50 -7.28
N ALA A 18 3.18 -0.29 -7.50
CA ALA A 18 3.08 -1.55 -8.26
C ALA A 18 2.19 -2.55 -7.51
N THR A 19 2.42 -2.74 -6.22
CA THR A 19 1.62 -3.64 -5.37
C THR A 19 0.14 -3.26 -5.39
N LEU A 20 -0.18 -1.97 -5.24
CA LEU A 20 -1.57 -1.51 -5.26
C LEU A 20 -2.21 -1.62 -6.63
N ARG A 21 -1.45 -1.39 -7.70
CA ARG A 21 -1.97 -1.55 -9.07
C ARG A 21 -2.43 -2.99 -9.30
N ASP A 22 -1.62 -3.95 -8.88
CA ASP A 22 -1.85 -5.38 -9.10
C ASP A 22 -2.84 -5.99 -8.09
N TRP A 23 -3.15 -5.28 -7.01
CA TRP A 23 -4.09 -5.71 -6.00
C TRP A 23 -5.53 -5.80 -6.53
N ASP A 24 -6.15 -6.95 -6.37
CA ASP A 24 -7.50 -7.27 -6.86
C ASP A 24 -8.62 -6.95 -5.86
N GLY A 25 -8.29 -6.34 -4.71
CA GLY A 25 -9.24 -6.09 -3.63
C GLY A 25 -9.31 -7.22 -2.59
N SER A 26 -8.65 -8.36 -2.83
CA SER A 26 -8.65 -9.49 -1.92
C SER A 26 -7.86 -9.21 -0.64
N HIS A 27 -8.18 -9.94 0.42
CA HIS A 27 -7.46 -9.78 1.67
C HIS A 27 -6.11 -10.52 1.63
N PRO A 28 -4.95 -9.86 1.89
CA PRO A 28 -3.65 -10.51 1.84
C PRO A 28 -3.55 -11.73 2.77
N PRO A 29 -2.87 -12.83 2.39
CA PRO A 29 -2.70 -13.99 3.26
C PRO A 29 -1.91 -13.63 4.53
N LEU A 30 -2.09 -14.39 5.62
CA LEU A 30 -1.29 -14.24 6.84
C LEU A 30 0.07 -14.92 6.74
N THR A 31 0.13 -16.05 6.03
CA THR A 31 1.34 -16.85 5.86
C THR A 31 1.43 -17.36 4.41
N PRO A 32 2.58 -17.17 3.73
CA PRO A 32 3.71 -16.33 4.13
C PRO A 32 3.31 -14.84 4.24
N ASP A 33 4.06 -14.06 5.01
CA ASP A 33 3.85 -12.59 5.09
C ASP A 33 4.17 -11.97 3.71
N PRO A 34 3.18 -11.39 3.00
CA PRO A 34 3.40 -10.85 1.67
C PRO A 34 4.03 -9.45 1.69
N PHE A 35 4.16 -8.82 2.87
CA PHE A 35 4.68 -7.47 2.99
C PHE A 35 6.21 -7.46 3.09
N PRO A 36 6.88 -6.36 2.66
CA PRO A 36 8.33 -6.22 2.79
C PRO A 36 8.82 -6.44 4.22
N ASP A 37 10.06 -6.89 4.36
CA ASP A 37 10.69 -7.00 5.68
C ASP A 37 10.79 -5.61 6.33
N ARG A 38 10.36 -5.52 7.58
CA ARG A 38 10.30 -4.27 8.33
C ARG A 38 11.68 -3.65 8.60
N ARG A 39 12.75 -4.43 8.59
CA ARG A 39 14.13 -3.94 8.78
C ARG A 39 14.72 -3.39 7.50
N GLU A 40 14.32 -3.95 6.36
CA GLU A 40 14.82 -3.55 5.05
C GLU A 40 14.04 -2.35 4.50
N ARG A 41 12.70 -2.42 4.53
CA ARG A 41 11.81 -1.42 3.90
C ARG A 41 10.65 -1.03 4.84
N PRO A 42 10.96 -0.45 6.02
CA PRO A 42 9.93 -0.13 7.03
C PRO A 42 8.85 0.82 6.50
N GLY A 43 9.23 1.78 5.65
CA GLY A 43 8.32 2.76 5.07
C GLY A 43 7.31 2.13 4.12
N ALA A 44 7.81 1.40 3.10
CA ALA A 44 6.95 0.65 2.19
C ALA A 44 6.06 -0.36 2.93
N ARG A 45 6.58 -1.05 3.95
CA ARG A 45 5.77 -1.97 4.77
C ARG A 45 4.60 -1.26 5.45
N LEU A 46 4.85 -0.14 6.13
CA LEU A 46 3.77 0.62 6.79
C LEU A 46 2.74 1.15 5.80
N ALA A 47 3.16 1.67 4.65
CA ALA A 47 2.25 2.14 3.62
C ALA A 47 1.37 1.00 3.08
N LEU A 48 1.94 -0.17 2.79
CA LEU A 48 1.20 -1.33 2.30
C LEU A 48 0.29 -1.94 3.36
N LEU A 49 0.72 -2.00 4.63
CA LEU A 49 -0.15 -2.42 5.73
C LEU A 49 -1.33 -1.46 5.88
N ALA A 50 -1.09 -0.14 5.87
CA ALA A 50 -2.15 0.86 5.94
C ALA A 50 -3.12 0.79 4.75
N ALA A 51 -2.66 0.35 3.59
CA ALA A 51 -3.48 0.21 2.39
C ALA A 51 -4.30 -1.10 2.38
N LEU A 52 -3.67 -2.23 2.72
CA LEU A 52 -4.21 -3.58 2.43
C LEU A 52 -4.63 -4.37 3.66
N ALA A 53 -4.01 -4.09 4.82
CA ALA A 53 -4.30 -4.79 6.06
C ALA A 53 -4.03 -3.89 7.29
N PRO A 54 -4.76 -2.76 7.47
CA PRO A 54 -4.45 -1.77 8.49
C PRO A 54 -4.40 -2.35 9.90
N TYR A 55 -5.25 -3.35 10.15
CA TYR A 55 -5.35 -4.06 11.43
C TYR A 55 -4.11 -4.92 11.77
N ARG A 56 -3.17 -5.08 10.84
CA ARG A 56 -1.90 -5.81 11.05
C ARG A 56 -0.72 -4.90 11.41
N ILE A 57 -0.91 -3.58 11.46
CA ILE A 57 0.14 -2.67 11.90
C ILE A 57 0.46 -2.95 13.38
N THR A 58 1.74 -3.19 13.67
CA THR A 58 2.22 -3.45 15.03
C THR A 58 3.14 -2.34 15.53
N ASP A 59 3.32 -2.27 16.85
CA ASP A 59 4.32 -1.38 17.48
C ASP A 59 5.72 -1.60 16.91
N ALA A 60 6.06 -2.84 16.55
CA ALA A 60 7.35 -3.17 15.96
C ALA A 60 7.49 -2.67 14.51
N ASP A 61 6.39 -2.47 13.76
CA ASP A 61 6.45 -1.81 12.44
C ASP A 61 6.69 -0.32 12.60
N VAL A 62 5.99 0.31 13.55
CA VAL A 62 6.17 1.73 13.88
C VAL A 62 7.59 2.00 14.40
N ALA A 63 8.09 1.16 15.32
CA ALA A 63 9.43 1.30 15.89
C ALA A 63 10.53 1.09 14.87
N ALA A 64 10.35 0.18 13.88
CA ALA A 64 11.32 -0.02 12.82
C ALA A 64 11.42 1.17 11.85
N TRP A 65 10.32 1.88 11.64
CA TRP A 65 10.27 3.06 10.78
C TRP A 65 10.69 4.35 11.48
N ARG A 66 10.39 4.49 12.78
CA ARG A 66 10.62 5.71 13.54
C ARG A 66 12.11 5.96 13.72
N ARG A 67 12.55 7.12 13.24
CA ARG A 67 13.94 7.64 13.35
C ARG A 67 13.89 9.06 13.91
N PRO A 68 15.00 9.64 14.39
CA PRO A 68 15.02 11.02 14.88
C PRO A 68 14.42 12.04 13.90
N GLU A 69 14.59 11.82 12.60
CA GLU A 69 14.05 12.62 11.49
C GLU A 69 12.56 12.37 11.18
N HIS A 70 11.96 11.28 11.68
CA HIS A 70 10.59 10.87 11.41
C HIS A 70 9.72 10.99 12.67
N THR A 71 8.88 12.03 12.70
CA THR A 71 7.99 12.32 13.84
C THR A 71 6.65 11.59 13.74
N ASP A 72 5.85 11.62 14.80
CA ASP A 72 4.50 11.05 14.80
C ASP A 72 3.59 11.72 13.75
N HIS A 73 3.83 13.02 13.47
CA HIS A 73 3.18 13.72 12.36
C HIS A 73 3.53 13.10 10.99
N CYS A 74 4.79 12.69 10.80
CA CYS A 74 5.22 11.98 9.60
C CYS A 74 4.57 10.59 9.52
N LEU A 75 4.43 9.88 10.65
CA LEU A 75 3.76 8.58 10.69
C LEU A 75 2.30 8.70 10.21
N VAL A 76 1.56 9.69 10.72
CA VAL A 76 0.17 9.95 10.31
C VAL A 76 0.10 10.21 8.80
N HIS A 77 1.03 10.99 8.24
CA HIS A 77 1.08 11.24 6.81
C HIS A 77 1.40 9.98 5.99
N LEU A 78 2.29 9.11 6.46
CA LEU A 78 2.61 7.86 5.78
C LEU A 78 1.43 6.88 5.78
N VAL A 79 0.74 6.76 6.92
CA VAL A 79 -0.46 5.92 7.04
C VAL A 79 -1.59 6.47 6.16
N ALA A 80 -1.82 7.78 6.20
CA ALA A 80 -2.81 8.43 5.34
C ALA A 80 -2.49 8.20 3.86
N TYR A 81 -1.21 8.29 3.47
CA TYR A 81 -0.78 8.00 2.09
C TYR A 81 -1.16 6.58 1.66
N GLY A 82 -0.85 5.55 2.47
CA GLY A 82 -1.24 4.18 2.16
C GLY A 82 -2.75 4.01 2.02
N ALA A 83 -3.52 4.57 2.96
CA ALA A 83 -4.98 4.51 2.93
C ALA A 83 -5.60 5.18 1.69
N PHE A 84 -5.18 6.40 1.36
CA PHE A 84 -5.67 7.13 0.18
C PHE A 84 -5.25 6.45 -1.12
N ALA A 85 -4.03 5.90 -1.21
CA ALA A 85 -3.60 5.17 -2.39
C ALA A 85 -4.46 3.91 -2.66
N ALA A 86 -4.95 3.24 -1.60
CA ALA A 86 -5.92 2.15 -1.75
C ALA A 86 -7.29 2.65 -2.26
N VAL A 87 -7.76 3.80 -1.75
CA VAL A 87 -9.01 4.43 -2.21
C VAL A 87 -8.91 4.79 -3.70
N ASP A 88 -7.85 5.47 -4.11
CA ASP A 88 -7.61 5.86 -5.51
C ASP A 88 -7.63 4.63 -6.45
N ARG A 89 -7.04 3.52 -6.00
CA ARG A 89 -7.03 2.26 -6.75
C ARG A 89 -8.44 1.65 -6.88
N ILE A 90 -9.26 1.69 -5.83
CA ILE A 90 -10.63 1.19 -5.85
C ILE A 90 -11.50 2.08 -6.76
N GLU A 91 -11.39 3.40 -6.62
CA GLU A 91 -12.11 4.37 -7.46
C GLU A 91 -11.79 4.17 -8.94
N THR A 92 -10.51 3.97 -9.26
CA THR A 92 -10.05 3.68 -10.63
C THR A 92 -10.68 2.40 -11.17
N ALA A 93 -10.76 1.34 -10.37
CA ALA A 93 -11.35 0.06 -10.79
C ALA A 93 -12.87 0.15 -10.99
N LEU A 94 -13.57 0.93 -10.16
CA LEU A 94 -15.02 1.12 -10.27
C LEU A 94 -15.41 1.98 -11.49
N THR A 95 -14.53 2.91 -11.89
CA THR A 95 -14.76 3.80 -13.04
C THR A 95 -14.24 3.22 -14.36
N ALA A 96 -13.43 2.16 -14.31
CA ALA A 96 -12.95 1.50 -15.50
C ALA A 96 -14.12 0.90 -16.30
N PRO A 97 -14.18 1.11 -17.63
CA PRO A 97 -15.24 0.54 -18.45
C PRO A 97 -15.19 -0.99 -18.35
N ALA A 98 -16.33 -1.61 -18.02
CA ALA A 98 -16.46 -3.06 -17.98
C ALA A 98 -16.08 -3.62 -19.36
N ALA A 99 -15.03 -4.44 -19.42
CA ALA A 99 -14.65 -5.12 -20.65
C ALA A 99 -15.87 -5.87 -21.18
N SER A 100 -16.34 -5.50 -22.38
CA SER A 100 -17.51 -6.14 -22.98
C SER A 100 -17.24 -7.64 -23.09
N PRO A 101 -18.18 -8.50 -22.65
CA PRO A 101 -18.01 -9.94 -22.78
C PRO A 101 -17.81 -10.25 -24.27
N THR A 102 -16.64 -10.80 -24.61
CA THR A 102 -16.39 -11.32 -25.95
C THR A 102 -17.37 -12.46 -26.18
N THR A 103 -18.42 -12.20 -26.97
CA THR A 103 -19.33 -13.21 -27.49
C THR A 103 -18.50 -14.30 -28.14
N ARG A 104 -18.36 -15.45 -27.46
CA ARG A 104 -17.88 -16.66 -28.12
C ARG A 104 -19.04 -17.18 -28.97
N GLU A 105 -19.00 -16.84 -30.26
CA GLU A 105 -19.79 -17.49 -31.29
C GLU A 105 -19.39 -18.98 -31.34
N THR A 106 -20.28 -19.84 -30.86
CA THR A 106 -20.18 -21.30 -31.05
C THR A 106 -20.82 -21.64 -32.39
N SER A 107 -20.01 -22.10 -33.35
CA SER A 107 -20.46 -22.93 -34.48
C SER A 107 -20.60 -24.38 -34.06
#